data_AF-A0A1I4TN68-F1
#
_entry.id   AF-A0A1I4TN68-F1
#
_cell.length_a   1.000
_cell.length_b   1.000
_cell.length_c   1.000
_cell.angle_alpha   90.00
_cell.angle_beta   90.00
_cell.angle_gamma   90.00
#
_symmetry.space_group_name_H-M   'P 1'
#
loop_
_entity.id
_entity.type
_entity.pdbx_description
1 polymer ?
#
loop_
_entity_poly.entity_id
_entity_poly.type
_entity_poly.pdbx_seq_one_letter_code
_entity_poly.pdbx_strand_id
1 'polypeptide(L)'
;MNFDHNTFFNSISAICVIIATLFTYKNYLFFKTLENENHFYKYKMESAQKLLVASMSLISHFQDIIDESFNLKASNSFDEEANKIIDNKIDFQFDEFRKSVIENSLFLPQNIIDEIEAFYEMFFEETNFVKGSKEEINDYFDNFLDKIESIAELIRHDLGVENLNIKLKKRLKVNTKFLASISR
;
A
#
# COMPACT_ATOMS: atom_id res chain seq x y z
N MET A 1 68.26 -18.26 -14.40
CA MET A 1 67.12 -17.48 -14.93
C MET A 1 66.78 -16.42 -13.90
N ASN A 2 67.20 -15.17 -14.12
CA ASN A 2 66.77 -14.06 -13.28
C ASN A 2 65.34 -13.73 -13.68
N PHE A 3 64.36 -14.13 -12.86
CA PHE A 3 63.02 -13.58 -12.99
C PHE A 3 63.11 -12.09 -12.71
N ASP A 4 62.77 -11.27 -13.71
CA ASP A 4 62.76 -9.81 -13.58
C ASP A 4 61.70 -9.44 -12.54
N HIS A 5 62.11 -9.23 -11.28
CA HIS A 5 61.21 -8.98 -10.16
C HIS A 5 60.21 -7.86 -10.48
N ASN A 6 60.62 -6.85 -11.26
CA ASN A 6 59.75 -5.77 -11.74
C ASN A 6 58.59 -6.27 -12.63
N THR A 7 58.82 -7.23 -13.53
CA THR A 7 57.73 -7.77 -14.38
C THR A 7 56.76 -8.61 -13.58
N PHE A 8 57.24 -9.35 -12.57
CA PHE A 8 56.39 -10.10 -11.65
C PHE A 8 55.52 -9.19 -10.78
N PHE A 9 56.10 -8.16 -10.15
CA PHE A 9 55.35 -7.18 -9.37
C PHE A 9 54.33 -6.39 -10.22
N ASN A 10 54.70 -6.01 -11.45
CA ASN A 10 53.77 -5.35 -12.38
C ASN A 10 52.61 -6.25 -12.78
N SER A 11 52.85 -7.55 -12.98
CA SER A 11 51.80 -8.53 -13.30
C SER A 11 50.83 -8.72 -12.13
N ILE A 12 51.35 -8.85 -10.90
CA ILE A 12 50.52 -8.94 -9.69
C ILE A 12 49.72 -7.66 -9.48
N SER A 13 50.36 -6.50 -9.63
CA SER A 13 49.69 -5.19 -9.51
C SER A 13 48.54 -5.06 -10.52
N ALA A 14 48.78 -5.43 -11.79
CA ALA A 14 47.74 -5.43 -12.81
C ALA A 14 46.57 -6.37 -12.47
N ILE A 15 46.85 -7.57 -11.95
CA ILE A 15 45.81 -8.51 -11.50
C ILE A 15 45.00 -7.91 -10.33
N CYS A 16 45.67 -7.31 -9.34
CA CYS A 16 45.01 -6.65 -8.21
C CYS A 16 44.10 -5.51 -8.67
N VAL A 17 44.55 -4.70 -9.64
CA VAL A 17 43.74 -3.61 -10.23
C VAL A 17 42.52 -4.19 -10.93
N ILE A 18 42.68 -5.22 -11.77
CA ILE A 18 41.56 -5.87 -12.47
C ILE A 18 40.53 -6.42 -11.47
N ILE A 19 40.99 -7.08 -10.41
CA ILE A 19 40.10 -7.61 -9.36
C ILE A 19 39.38 -6.47 -8.64
N ALA A 20 40.08 -5.41 -8.25
CA ALA A 20 39.49 -4.25 -7.60
C ALA A 20 38.44 -3.57 -8.48
N THR A 21 38.71 -3.41 -9.78
CA THR A 21 37.76 -2.88 -10.75
C THR A 21 36.51 -3.77 -10.86
N LEU A 22 36.67 -5.09 -10.94
CA LEU A 22 35.54 -6.04 -10.99
C LEU A 22 34.67 -5.97 -9.72
N PHE A 23 35.29 -5.91 -8.54
CA PHE A 23 34.55 -5.74 -7.28
C PHE A 23 33.80 -4.41 -7.23
N THR A 24 34.45 -3.33 -7.66
CA THR A 24 33.85 -1.98 -7.67
C THR A 24 32.66 -1.95 -8.62
N TYR A 25 32.77 -2.53 -9.81
CA TYR A 25 31.69 -2.63 -10.78
C TYR A 25 30.52 -3.48 -10.28
N LYS A 26 30.79 -4.64 -9.67
CA LYS A 26 29.75 -5.47 -9.05
C LYS A 26 29.04 -4.73 -7.92
N ASN A 27 29.78 -4.04 -7.06
CA ASN A 27 29.20 -3.23 -5.99
C ASN A 27 28.35 -2.10 -6.56
N TYR A 28 28.81 -1.40 -7.59
CA TYR A 28 28.02 -0.36 -8.27
C TYR A 28 26.71 -0.91 -8.82
N LEU A 29 26.73 -2.05 -9.53
CA LEU A 29 25.52 -2.68 -10.02
C LEU A 29 24.58 -3.06 -8.86
N PHE A 30 25.12 -3.67 -7.81
CA PHE A 30 24.34 -4.04 -6.63
C PHE A 30 23.68 -2.85 -5.94
N PHE A 31 24.43 -1.76 -5.71
CA PHE A 31 23.89 -0.54 -5.09
C PHE A 31 22.84 0.14 -5.97
N LYS A 32 23.05 0.19 -7.28
CA LYS A 32 22.07 0.73 -8.23
C LYS A 32 20.78 -0.08 -8.24
N THR A 33 20.90 -1.41 -8.23
CA THR A 33 19.72 -2.30 -8.16
C THR A 33 18.98 -2.13 -6.85
N LEU A 34 19.68 -2.09 -5.71
CA LEU A 34 19.08 -1.84 -4.40
C LEU A 34 18.36 -0.49 -4.32
N GLU A 35 18.96 0.57 -4.88
CA GLU A 35 18.35 1.90 -4.91
C GLU A 35 17.04 1.88 -5.68
N ASN A 36 17.03 1.27 -6.86
CA ASN A 36 15.82 1.11 -7.68
C ASN A 36 14.76 0.24 -6.99
N GLU A 37 15.15 -0.88 -6.36
CA GLU A 37 14.25 -1.76 -5.62
C GLU A 37 13.61 -1.04 -4.42
N ASN A 38 14.41 -0.27 -3.67
CA ASN A 38 13.92 0.53 -2.55
C ASN A 38 12.97 1.64 -3.02
N HIS A 39 13.28 2.29 -4.13
CA HIS A 39 12.42 3.30 -4.73
C HIS A 39 11.09 2.67 -5.15
N PHE A 40 11.12 1.57 -5.89
CA PHE A 40 9.91 0.84 -6.29
C PHE A 40 9.07 0.41 -5.08
N TYR A 41 9.70 -0.17 -4.05
CA TYR A 41 9.02 -0.56 -2.82
C TYR A 41 8.34 0.63 -2.12
N LYS A 42 9.02 1.79 -2.08
CA LYS A 42 8.47 3.01 -1.49
C LYS A 42 7.22 3.48 -2.26
N TYR A 43 7.28 3.55 -3.58
CA TYR A 43 6.12 3.94 -4.39
C TYR A 43 4.96 2.96 -4.24
N LYS A 44 5.25 1.65 -4.21
CA LYS A 44 4.25 0.62 -3.96
C LYS A 44 3.55 0.81 -2.62
N MET A 45 4.31 1.06 -1.56
CA MET A 45 3.78 1.31 -0.22
C MET A 45 2.94 2.60 -0.16
N GLU A 46 3.43 3.69 -0.77
CA GLU A 46 2.71 4.97 -0.83
C GLU A 46 1.40 4.84 -1.61
N SER A 47 1.42 4.18 -2.77
CA SER A 47 0.22 3.92 -3.57
C SER A 47 -0.79 3.05 -2.82
N ALA A 48 -0.34 1.96 -2.18
CA ALA A 48 -1.19 1.11 -1.36
C ALA A 48 -1.86 1.89 -0.22
N GLN A 49 -1.08 2.71 0.49
CA GLN A 49 -1.61 3.54 1.58
C GLN A 49 -2.63 4.55 1.08
N LYS A 50 -2.37 5.22 -0.05
CA LYS A 50 -3.31 6.19 -0.65
C LYS A 50 -4.63 5.52 -1.02
N LEU A 51 -4.61 4.32 -1.58
CA LEU A 51 -5.84 3.60 -1.93
C LEU A 51 -6.64 3.15 -0.71
N LEU A 52 -5.97 2.68 0.35
CA LEU A 52 -6.65 2.36 1.60
C LEU A 52 -7.31 3.60 2.22
N VAL A 53 -6.59 4.74 2.23
CA VAL A 53 -7.14 6.01 2.72
C VAL A 53 -8.31 6.47 1.86
N ALA A 54 -8.20 6.38 0.53
CA ALA A 54 -9.29 6.71 -0.38
C ALA A 54 -10.52 5.83 -0.14
N SER A 55 -10.33 4.52 0.10
CA SER A 55 -11.42 3.58 0.39
C SER A 55 -12.13 3.93 1.70
N MET A 56 -11.37 4.20 2.76
CA MET A 56 -11.93 4.65 4.04
C MET A 56 -12.64 6.00 3.93
N SER A 57 -12.08 6.93 3.15
CA SER A 57 -12.68 8.24 2.92
C SER A 57 -13.99 8.12 2.16
N LEU A 58 -14.07 7.22 1.17
CA LEU A 58 -15.30 6.98 0.42
C LEU A 58 -16.41 6.49 1.36
N ILE A 59 -16.14 5.51 2.23
CA ILE A 59 -17.10 5.05 3.23
C ILE A 59 -17.57 6.20 4.12
N SER A 60 -16.63 6.95 4.70
CA SER A 60 -16.96 8.04 5.63
C SER A 60 -17.82 9.10 4.97
N HIS A 61 -17.48 9.54 3.76
CA HIS A 61 -18.28 10.55 3.06
C HIS A 61 -19.63 9.99 2.63
N PHE A 62 -19.71 8.71 2.24
CA PHE A 62 -20.96 8.08 1.90
C PHE A 62 -21.89 7.95 3.12
N GLN A 63 -21.35 7.61 4.29
CA GLN A 63 -22.07 7.66 5.57
C GLN A 63 -22.64 9.05 5.86
N ASP A 64 -21.82 10.09 5.74
CA ASP A 64 -22.24 11.47 5.96
C ASP A 64 -23.39 11.88 5.03
N ILE A 65 -23.30 11.51 3.74
CA ILE A 65 -24.33 11.80 2.75
C ILE A 65 -25.65 11.06 3.07
N ILE A 66 -25.57 9.79 3.49
CA ILE A 66 -26.75 9.03 3.91
C ILE A 66 -27.39 9.67 5.13
N ASP A 67 -26.61 10.05 6.14
CA ASP A 67 -27.12 10.69 7.35
C ASP A 67 -27.77 12.05 7.05
N GLU A 68 -27.17 12.84 6.14
CA GLU A 68 -27.78 14.07 5.62
C GLU A 68 -29.13 13.80 4.94
N SER A 69 -29.22 12.77 4.09
CA SER A 69 -30.46 12.35 3.43
C SER A 69 -31.56 11.99 4.43
N PHE A 70 -31.23 11.26 5.50
CA PHE A 70 -32.19 10.94 6.55
C PHE A 70 -32.66 12.17 7.33
N ASN A 71 -31.75 13.09 7.65
CA ASN A 71 -32.09 14.33 8.35
C ASN A 71 -33.01 15.24 7.52
N LEU A 72 -32.79 15.32 6.20
CA LEU A 72 -33.64 16.07 5.29
C LEU A 72 -35.03 15.45 5.17
N LYS A 73 -35.12 14.12 5.10
CA LYS A 73 -36.41 13.40 5.13
C LYS A 73 -37.17 13.64 6.43
N ALA A 74 -36.49 13.55 7.57
CA ALA A 74 -37.11 13.76 8.88
C ALA A 74 -37.63 15.20 9.08
N SER A 75 -37.00 16.19 8.43
CA SER A 75 -37.39 17.59 8.51
C SER A 75 -38.41 18.02 7.44
N ASN A 76 -38.95 17.10 6.64
CA ASN A 76 -39.85 17.40 5.50
C ASN A 76 -39.26 18.41 4.49
N SER A 77 -37.94 18.56 4.46
CA SER A 77 -37.21 19.42 3.52
C SER A 77 -36.64 18.63 2.34
N PHE A 78 -36.93 17.33 2.27
CA PHE A 78 -36.53 16.46 1.18
C PHE A 78 -37.42 16.71 -0.05
N ASP A 79 -36.91 17.54 -0.96
CA ASP A 79 -37.50 17.83 -2.26
C ASP A 79 -36.59 17.37 -3.42
N GLU A 80 -37.03 17.65 -4.64
CA GLU A 80 -36.32 17.26 -5.86
C GLU A 80 -34.95 17.95 -5.99
N GLU A 81 -34.80 19.17 -5.46
CA GLU A 81 -33.54 19.92 -5.47
C GLU A 81 -32.54 19.33 -4.46
N ALA A 82 -33.00 19.02 -3.25
CA ALA A 82 -32.20 18.34 -2.24
C ALA A 82 -31.72 16.96 -2.71
N ASN A 83 -32.59 16.20 -3.39
CA ASN A 83 -32.20 14.90 -3.96
C ASN A 83 -31.11 15.06 -5.03
N LYS A 84 -31.24 16.05 -5.91
CA LYS A 84 -30.21 16.34 -6.93
C LYS A 84 -28.87 16.76 -6.32
N ILE A 85 -28.88 17.50 -5.21
CA ILE A 85 -27.66 17.86 -4.48
C ILE A 85 -26.98 16.62 -3.89
N ILE A 86 -27.75 15.70 -3.31
CA ILE A 86 -27.24 14.44 -2.77
C ILE A 86 -26.63 13.58 -3.88
N ASP A 87 -27.33 13.41 -5.00
CA ASP A 87 -26.84 12.63 -6.14
C ASP A 87 -25.50 13.19 -6.66
N ASN A 88 -25.40 14.52 -6.82
CA ASN A 88 -24.15 15.16 -7.23
C ASN A 88 -23.01 14.95 -6.22
N LYS A 89 -23.31 14.92 -4.91
CA LYS A 89 -22.29 14.64 -3.88
C LYS A 89 -21.80 13.21 -4.00
N ILE A 90 -22.69 12.25 -4.21
CA ILE A 90 -22.35 10.83 -4.39
C ILE A 90 -21.46 10.66 -5.62
N ASP A 91 -21.87 11.20 -6.76
CA ASP A 91 -21.10 11.13 -8.01
C ASP A 91 -19.70 11.72 -7.85
N PHE A 92 -19.58 12.88 -7.20
CA PHE A 92 -18.29 13.51 -6.93
C PHE A 92 -17.36 12.62 -6.08
N GLN A 93 -17.88 11.97 -5.03
CA GLN A 93 -17.07 11.08 -4.19
C GLN A 93 -16.61 9.84 -4.96
N PHE A 94 -17.48 9.26 -5.80
CA PHE A 94 -17.10 8.13 -6.64
C PHE A 94 -16.06 8.49 -7.69
N ASP A 95 -16.16 9.68 -8.31
CA ASP A 95 -15.18 10.16 -9.27
C ASP A 95 -13.81 10.38 -8.64
N GLU A 96 -13.75 11.01 -7.45
CA GLU A 96 -12.50 11.20 -6.72
C GLU A 96 -11.87 9.87 -6.29
N PHE A 97 -12.69 8.90 -5.88
CA PHE A 97 -12.21 7.56 -5.57
C PHE A 97 -11.63 6.86 -6.81
N ARG A 98 -12.37 6.85 -7.93
CA ARG A 98 -11.92 6.25 -9.20
C ARG A 98 -10.61 6.86 -9.69
N LYS A 99 -10.48 8.18 -9.59
CA LYS A 99 -9.24 8.88 -9.92
C LYS A 99 -8.08 8.39 -9.05
N SER A 100 -8.30 8.22 -7.75
CA SER A 100 -7.29 7.65 -6.86
C SER A 100 -6.88 6.24 -7.27
N VAL A 101 -7.83 5.38 -7.64
CA VAL A 101 -7.56 4.03 -8.17
C VAL A 101 -6.67 4.09 -9.41
N ILE A 102 -7.03 4.92 -10.40
CA ILE A 102 -6.25 5.07 -11.63
C ILE A 102 -4.83 5.57 -11.35
N GLU A 103 -4.67 6.56 -10.47
CA GLU A 103 -3.36 7.16 -10.17
C GLU A 103 -2.42 6.21 -9.42
N ASN A 104 -2.95 5.25 -8.66
CA ASN A 104 -2.15 4.44 -7.72
C ASN A 104 -2.16 2.94 -8.04
N SER A 105 -2.91 2.48 -9.04
CA SER A 105 -2.99 1.06 -9.41
C SER A 105 -1.70 0.52 -10.03
N LEU A 106 -0.92 1.33 -10.76
CA LEU A 106 0.23 0.88 -11.56
C LEU A 106 1.27 0.09 -10.77
N PHE A 107 1.45 0.40 -9.49
CA PHE A 107 2.47 -0.22 -8.65
C PHE A 107 1.95 -1.42 -7.85
N LEU A 108 0.65 -1.71 -7.94
CA LEU A 108 0.00 -2.75 -7.17
C LEU A 108 -0.22 -4.01 -8.01
N PRO A 109 -0.18 -5.21 -7.38
CA PRO A 109 -0.53 -6.44 -8.06
C PRO A 109 -2.03 -6.48 -8.40
N GLN A 110 -2.37 -7.15 -9.50
CA GLN A 110 -3.74 -7.21 -10.02
C GLN A 110 -4.75 -7.73 -8.99
N ASN A 111 -4.41 -8.75 -8.20
CA ASN A 111 -5.32 -9.28 -7.18
C ASN A 111 -5.69 -8.26 -6.10
N ILE A 112 -4.88 -7.22 -5.86
CA ILE A 112 -5.24 -6.14 -4.93
C ILE A 112 -6.16 -5.14 -5.62
N ILE A 113 -5.92 -4.87 -6.90
CA ILE A 113 -6.75 -3.98 -7.72
C ILE A 113 -8.15 -4.58 -7.88
N ASP A 114 -8.25 -5.87 -8.21
CA ASP A 114 -9.51 -6.59 -8.36
C ASP A 114 -10.36 -6.51 -7.08
N GLU A 115 -9.73 -6.59 -5.92
CA GLU A 115 -10.42 -6.49 -4.62
C GLU A 115 -10.88 -5.06 -4.31
N ILE A 116 -10.12 -4.04 -4.74
CA ILE A 116 -10.52 -2.63 -4.65
C ILE A 116 -11.67 -2.34 -5.61
N GLU A 117 -11.67 -2.92 -6.81
CA GLU A 117 -12.78 -2.82 -7.77
C GLU A 117 -14.04 -3.51 -7.23
N ALA A 118 -13.91 -4.71 -6.66
CA ALA A 118 -15.02 -5.40 -5.99
C ALA A 118 -15.60 -4.57 -4.84
N PHE A 119 -14.73 -3.94 -4.03
CA PHE A 119 -15.16 -2.99 -3.00
C PHE A 119 -15.98 -1.81 -3.57
N TYR A 120 -15.57 -1.27 -4.72
CA TYR A 120 -16.31 -0.22 -5.41
C TYR A 120 -17.66 -0.72 -5.95
N GLU A 121 -17.70 -1.92 -6.53
CA GLU A 121 -18.91 -2.51 -7.10
C GLU A 121 -19.98 -2.80 -6.03
N MET A 122 -19.58 -3.13 -4.80
CA MET A 122 -20.51 -3.34 -3.68
C MET A 122 -21.47 -2.16 -3.47
N PHE A 123 -21.03 -0.92 -3.72
CA PHE A 123 -21.91 0.27 -3.61
C PHE A 123 -23.04 0.29 -4.66
N PHE A 124 -22.89 -0.41 -5.79
CA PHE A 124 -23.86 -0.44 -6.88
C PHE A 124 -24.71 -1.71 -6.91
N GLU A 125 -24.23 -2.81 -6.32
CA GLU A 125 -24.95 -4.08 -6.27
C GLU A 125 -26.18 -4.01 -5.33
N GLU A 126 -26.10 -3.24 -4.25
CA GLU A 126 -27.18 -3.13 -3.27
C GLU A 126 -28.02 -1.86 -3.47
N THR A 127 -28.86 -1.89 -4.50
CA THR A 127 -29.76 -0.80 -4.91
C THR A 127 -30.93 -0.47 -3.94
N ASN A 128 -30.79 -0.64 -2.61
CA ASN A 128 -31.87 -0.36 -1.65
C ASN A 128 -31.47 0.31 -0.31
N PHE A 129 -30.29 0.94 -0.18
CA PHE A 129 -29.89 1.67 1.06
C PHE A 129 -30.94 2.65 1.59
N VAL A 130 -31.74 3.21 0.68
CA VAL A 130 -32.73 4.24 0.98
C VAL A 130 -33.98 3.70 1.71
N LYS A 131 -34.14 2.37 1.80
CA LYS A 131 -35.32 1.70 2.40
C LYS A 131 -35.04 0.97 3.72
N GLY A 132 -33.77 0.77 4.08
CA GLY A 132 -33.39 0.10 5.31
C GLY A 132 -33.51 0.99 6.55
N SER A 133 -33.57 0.38 7.72
CA SER A 133 -33.40 1.09 8.99
C SER A 133 -31.96 1.62 9.13
N LYS A 134 -31.74 2.62 10.00
CA LYS A 134 -30.38 3.12 10.27
C LYS A 134 -29.44 2.03 10.81
N GLU A 135 -30.00 1.04 11.52
CA GLU A 135 -29.24 -0.11 12.04
C GLU A 135 -28.80 -1.04 10.90
N GLU A 136 -29.68 -1.35 9.94
CA GLU A 136 -29.34 -2.16 8.75
C GLU A 136 -28.24 -1.51 7.89
N ILE A 137 -28.21 -0.18 7.85
CA ILE A 137 -27.18 0.58 7.12
C ILE A 137 -25.84 0.54 7.87
N ASN A 138 -25.84 0.57 9.20
CA ASN A 138 -24.61 0.44 9.98
C ASN A 138 -23.98 -0.95 9.82
N ASP A 139 -24.79 -2.01 9.92
CA ASP A 139 -24.34 -3.39 9.68
C ASP A 139 -23.79 -3.56 8.25
N TYR A 140 -24.35 -2.82 7.29
CA TYR A 140 -23.84 -2.78 5.93
C TYR A 140 -22.46 -2.11 5.82
N PHE A 141 -22.21 -1.04 6.58
CA PHE A 141 -20.90 -0.41 6.63
C PHE A 141 -19.83 -1.30 7.26
N ASP A 142 -20.20 -2.16 8.20
CA ASP A 142 -19.28 -3.16 8.76
C ASP A 142 -18.77 -4.12 7.67
N ASN A 143 -19.61 -4.55 6.73
CA ASN A 143 -19.18 -5.39 5.60
C ASN A 143 -18.13 -4.70 4.71
N PHE A 144 -18.24 -3.38 4.51
CA PHE A 144 -17.22 -2.63 3.77
C PHE A 144 -15.92 -2.51 4.55
N LEU A 145 -15.98 -2.32 5.86
CA LEU A 145 -14.80 -2.27 6.71
C LEU A 145 -14.06 -3.60 6.70
N ASP A 146 -14.79 -4.72 6.79
CA ASP A 146 -14.22 -6.07 6.65
C ASP A 146 -13.54 -6.24 5.28
N LYS A 147 -14.14 -5.70 4.21
CA LYS A 147 -13.54 -5.72 2.87
C LYS A 147 -12.25 -4.89 2.80
N ILE A 148 -12.23 -3.69 3.39
CA ILE A 148 -11.02 -2.87 3.49
C ILE A 148 -9.93 -3.57 4.30
N GLU A 149 -10.30 -4.26 5.39
CA GLU A 149 -9.34 -5.03 6.18
C GLU A 149 -8.72 -6.17 5.35
N SER A 150 -9.54 -6.89 4.57
CA SER A 150 -9.06 -7.92 3.64
C SER A 150 -8.07 -7.35 2.60
N ILE A 151 -8.38 -6.18 2.00
CA ILE A 151 -7.46 -5.47 1.09
C ILE A 151 -6.16 -5.11 1.81
N ALA A 152 -6.25 -4.61 3.05
CA ALA A 152 -5.08 -4.24 3.85
C ALA A 152 -4.20 -5.47 4.17
N GLU A 153 -4.79 -6.63 4.43
CA GLU A 153 -4.06 -7.89 4.62
C GLU A 153 -3.32 -8.33 3.36
N LEU A 154 -3.96 -8.26 2.19
CA LEU A 154 -3.33 -8.56 0.90
C LEU A 154 -2.13 -7.63 0.64
N ILE A 155 -2.28 -6.34 0.91
CA ILE A 155 -1.19 -5.36 0.82
C ILE A 155 -0.05 -5.71 1.78
N ARG A 156 -0.34 -6.05 3.04
CA ARG A 156 0.68 -6.43 4.03
C ARG A 156 1.46 -7.67 3.61
N HIS A 157 0.76 -8.66 3.08
CA HIS A 157 1.36 -9.90 2.59
C HIS A 157 2.26 -9.64 1.37
N ASP A 158 1.77 -8.88 0.39
CA ASP A 158 2.53 -8.51 -0.81
C ASP A 158 3.78 -7.67 -0.49
N LEU A 159 3.68 -6.72 0.43
CA LEU A 159 4.83 -5.94 0.92
C LEU A 159 5.80 -6.79 1.77
N GLY A 160 5.45 -8.04 2.09
CA GLY A 160 6.28 -8.93 2.89
C GLY A 160 6.51 -8.40 4.32
N VAL A 161 5.57 -7.61 4.85
CA VAL A 161 5.67 -6.98 6.17
C VAL A 161 5.92 -8.04 7.24
N GLU A 162 5.25 -9.19 7.15
CA GLU A 162 5.43 -10.28 8.10
C GLU A 162 6.84 -10.88 8.05
N ASN A 163 7.39 -11.06 6.84
CA ASN A 163 8.73 -11.58 6.62
C ASN A 163 9.81 -10.61 7.16
N LEU A 164 9.59 -9.31 7.00
CA LEU A 164 10.41 -8.26 7.58
C LEU A 164 10.33 -8.30 9.11
N ASN A 165 9.13 -8.44 9.66
CA ASN A 165 8.87 -8.46 11.10
C ASN A 165 9.52 -9.68 11.77
N ILE A 166 9.47 -10.86 11.14
CA ILE A 166 10.16 -12.08 11.61
C ILE A 166 11.68 -11.89 11.61
N LYS A 167 12.27 -11.34 10.55
CA LYS A 167 13.72 -11.09 10.47
C LYS A 167 14.19 -10.06 11.50
N LEU A 168 13.41 -9.00 11.73
CA LEU A 168 13.66 -7.99 12.76
C LEU A 168 13.60 -8.61 14.17
N LYS A 169 12.53 -9.35 14.50
CA LYS A 169 12.39 -10.05 15.78
C LYS A 169 13.57 -11.01 16.03
N LYS A 170 14.01 -11.75 15.01
CA LYS A 170 15.21 -12.61 15.10
C LYS A 170 16.47 -11.81 15.42
N ARG A 171 16.72 -10.70 14.71
CA ARG A 171 17.89 -9.82 14.96
C ARG A 171 17.87 -9.22 16.37
N LEU A 172 16.73 -8.72 16.83
CA LEU A 172 16.58 -8.15 18.18
C LEU A 172 16.79 -9.20 19.28
N LYS A 173 16.32 -10.44 19.08
CA LYS A 173 16.51 -11.56 20.02
C LYS A 173 17.96 -12.04 20.10
N VAL A 174 18.71 -11.96 18.99
CA VAL A 174 20.16 -12.23 18.99
C VAL A 174 20.91 -11.12 19.74
N ASN A 175 20.53 -9.86 19.53
CA ASN A 175 21.20 -8.72 20.17
C ASN A 175 21.00 -8.69 21.69
N THR A 176 19.81 -9.08 22.18
CA THR A 176 19.55 -9.21 23.63
C THR A 176 20.34 -10.34 24.27
N LYS A 177 20.52 -11.48 23.59
CA LYS A 177 21.37 -12.58 24.09
C LYS A 177 22.86 -12.20 24.10
N PHE A 178 23.33 -11.49 23.09
CA PHE A 178 24.70 -10.98 23.02
C PHE A 178 25.00 -10.00 24.16
N LEU A 179 24.12 -9.02 24.38
CA LEU A 179 24.25 -8.07 25.49
C LEU A 179 24.21 -8.74 26.87
N ALA A 180 23.40 -9.80 27.04
CA ALA A 180 23.37 -10.59 28.28
C ALA A 180 24.62 -11.49 28.49
N SER A 181 25.36 -11.79 27.42
CA SER A 181 26.62 -12.56 27.49
C SER A 181 27.86 -11.71 27.75
N ILE A 182 27.77 -10.39 27.56
CA ILE A 182 28.84 -9.42 27.80
C ILE A 182 28.73 -8.81 29.21
N SER A 183 27.55 -8.89 29.83
CA SER A 183 27.29 -8.38 31.19
C SER A 183 27.49 -9.42 32.31
N ARG A 184 28.14 -10.54 32.01
CA ARG A 184 28.65 -11.53 32.99
C ARG A 184 30.17 -11.57 32.93
#